data_AF-A0A291IIK8-F1
#
_entry.id   AF-A0A291IIK8-F1
#
_cell.length_a   1.000
_cell.length_b   1.000
_cell.length_c   1.000
_cell.angle_alpha   90.00
_cell.angle_beta   90.00
_cell.angle_gamma   90.00
#
_symmetry.space_group_name_H-M   'P 1'
#
loop_
_entity.id
_entity.type
_entity.pdbx_description
1 polymer ?
#
loop_
_entity_poly.entity_id
_entity_poly.type
_entity_poly.pdbx_seq_one_letter_code
_entity_poly.pdbx_strand_id
1 'polypeptide(L)'
;MNPRVKSVQASDDYSLMLEFTDGSRGVYDCKPLLDFGVFKELSDRQYFKRAEVIDGTVVWPHEQDICPDTLYLDSVKLANAS
;
A
#
# COMPACT_ATOMS: atom_id res chain seq x y z
N MET A 1 -4.85 -14.68 11.15
CA MET A 1 -4.79 -13.25 10.80
C MET A 1 -3.62 -13.09 9.85
N ASN A 2 -3.80 -12.39 8.72
CA ASN A 2 -2.70 -12.15 7.79
C ASN A 2 -1.64 -11.23 8.44
N PRO A 3 -0.37 -11.33 8.01
CA PRO A 3 0.68 -10.39 8.37
C PRO A 3 0.26 -8.93 8.12
N ARG A 4 0.64 -8.03 9.03
CA ARG A 4 0.34 -6.60 8.92
C ARG A 4 1.45 -5.87 8.18
N VAL A 5 1.15 -4.68 7.66
CA VAL A 5 2.16 -3.84 7.00
C VAL A 5 3.09 -3.28 8.08
N LYS A 6 4.39 -3.45 7.85
CA LYS A 6 5.47 -2.96 8.71
C LYS A 6 6.10 -1.69 8.15
N SER A 7 6.26 -1.61 6.83
CA SER A 7 6.72 -0.40 6.15
C SER A 7 6.14 -0.33 4.73
N VAL A 8 6.09 0.91 4.21
CA VAL A 8 5.60 1.21 2.87
C VAL A 8 6.56 2.16 2.16
N GLN A 9 6.73 1.95 0.85
CA GLN A 9 7.34 2.92 -0.06
C GLN A 9 6.45 3.11 -1.27
N ALA A 10 5.96 4.34 -1.47
CA ALA A 10 5.15 4.74 -2.60
C ALA A 10 6.02 5.09 -3.82
N SER A 11 5.63 4.61 -5.00
CA SER A 11 6.33 4.79 -6.28
C SER A 11 5.59 5.74 -7.22
N ASP A 12 6.30 6.27 -8.23
CA ASP A 12 5.74 7.22 -9.21
C ASP A 12 4.70 6.62 -10.18
N ASP A 13 4.59 5.29 -10.20
CA ASP A 13 3.63 4.51 -11.00
C ASP A 13 2.36 4.15 -10.21
N TYR A 14 2.17 4.75 -9.02
CA TYR A 14 1.08 4.46 -8.09
C TYR A 14 1.11 3.04 -7.51
N SER A 15 2.30 2.45 -7.41
CA SER A 15 2.52 1.19 -6.69
C SER A 15 3.01 1.43 -5.26
N LEU A 16 2.59 0.57 -4.33
CA LEU A 16 3.12 0.48 -2.97
C LEU A 16 4.05 -0.72 -2.84
N MET A 17 5.30 -0.49 -2.48
CA MET A 17 6.19 -1.55 -2.01
C MET A 17 5.99 -1.74 -0.51
N LEU A 18 5.63 -2.94 -0.12
CA LEU A 18 5.24 -3.29 1.25
C LEU A 18 6.23 -4.30 1.85
N GLU A 19 6.63 -4.07 3.10
CA GLU A 19 7.20 -5.09 3.96
C GLU A 19 6.16 -5.47 5.02
N PHE A 20 5.95 -6.76 5.24
CA PHE A 20 4.99 -7.27 6.22
C PHE A 20 5.68 -7.73 7.50
N THR A 21 4.91 -7.89 8.59
CA THR A 21 5.41 -8.29 9.91
C THR A 21 6.04 -9.70 9.94
N ASP A 22 5.75 -10.56 8.97
CA ASP A 22 6.37 -11.89 8.81
C ASP A 22 7.69 -11.84 8.01
N GLY A 23 8.12 -10.65 7.59
CA GLY A 23 9.31 -10.43 6.77
C GLY A 23 9.07 -10.62 5.26
N SER A 24 7.87 -11.04 4.84
CA SER A 24 7.52 -11.10 3.42
C SER A 24 7.42 -9.69 2.83
N ARG A 25 7.62 -9.59 1.51
CA ARG A 25 7.51 -8.34 0.76
C ARG A 25 6.57 -8.50 -0.40
N GLY A 26 5.88 -7.42 -0.77
CA GLY A 26 4.98 -7.42 -1.90
C GLY A 26 4.82 -6.05 -2.53
N VAL A 27 4.28 -6.03 -3.75
CA VAL A 27 3.91 -4.81 -4.47
C VAL A 27 2.41 -4.79 -4.66
N TYR A 28 1.75 -3.71 -4.24
CA TYR A 28 0.32 -3.49 -4.42
C TYR A 28 0.08 -2.37 -5.44
N ASP A 29 -0.76 -2.62 -6.44
CA ASP A 29 -1.10 -1.66 -7.49
C ASP A 29 -2.31 -0.82 -7.08
N CYS A 30 -2.13 0.49 -6.85
CA CYS A 30 -3.21 1.41 -6.50
C CYS A 30 -3.91 2.02 -7.72
N LYS A 31 -3.45 1.79 -8.97
CA LYS A 31 -4.08 2.39 -10.17
C LYS A 31 -5.59 2.13 -10.26
N PRO A 32 -6.12 0.94 -9.93
CA PRO A 32 -7.57 0.70 -9.95
C PRO A 32 -8.36 1.58 -8.97
N LEU A 33 -7.71 2.10 -7.92
CA LEU A 33 -8.34 2.94 -6.90
C LEU A 33 -8.43 4.41 -7.33
N LEU A 34 -7.60 4.87 -8.27
CA LEU A 34 -7.43 6.30 -8.58
C LEU A 34 -8.70 7.00 -9.11
N ASP A 35 -9.70 6.26 -9.58
CA ASP A 35 -10.99 6.82 -9.99
C ASP A 35 -12.15 6.42 -9.05
N PHE A 36 -11.85 5.76 -7.93
CA PHE A 36 -12.83 5.21 -7.02
C PHE A 36 -13.02 6.10 -5.78
N GLY A 37 -14.20 6.75 -5.69
CA GLY A 37 -14.68 7.41 -4.48
C GLY A 37 -13.63 8.32 -3.81
N VAL A 38 -13.34 8.02 -2.54
CA VAL A 38 -12.40 8.77 -1.68
C VAL A 38 -10.94 8.67 -2.12
N PHE A 39 -10.58 7.71 -2.98
CA PHE A 39 -9.22 7.51 -3.45
C PHE A 39 -8.85 8.35 -4.68
N LYS A 40 -9.77 9.17 -5.20
CA LYS A 40 -9.47 10.08 -6.32
C LYS A 40 -8.31 11.04 -6.03
N GLU A 41 -8.12 11.41 -4.77
CA GLU A 41 -7.00 12.25 -4.33
C GLU A 41 -5.64 11.57 -4.51
N LEU A 42 -5.59 10.23 -4.53
CA LEU A 42 -4.37 9.47 -4.81
C LEU A 42 -3.87 9.68 -6.24
N SER A 43 -4.66 10.26 -7.14
CA SER A 43 -4.20 10.63 -8.49
C SER A 43 -3.15 11.73 -8.47
N ASP A 44 -3.11 12.58 -7.43
CA ASP A 44 -2.00 13.50 -7.19
C ASP A 44 -0.79 12.71 -6.66
N ARG A 45 0.30 12.71 -7.43
CA ARG A 45 1.52 11.95 -7.08
C ARG A 45 2.18 12.44 -5.79
N GLN A 46 2.18 13.75 -5.53
CA GLN A 46 2.76 14.29 -4.32
C GLN A 46 1.93 13.90 -3.11
N TYR A 47 0.60 13.88 -3.26
CA TYR A 47 -0.30 13.36 -2.24
C TYR A 47 -0.12 11.85 -2.02
N PHE A 48 -0.10 11.05 -3.09
CA PHE A 48 0.11 9.60 -3.03
C PHE A 48 1.39 9.22 -2.28
N LYS A 49 2.48 9.97 -2.50
CA LYS A 49 3.77 9.77 -1.82
C LYS A 49 3.76 10.06 -0.32
N ARG A 50 2.65 10.60 0.22
CA ARG A 50 2.46 10.77 1.67
C ARG A 50 1.91 9.51 2.35
N ALA A 51 1.83 8.38 1.64
CA ALA A 51 1.45 7.09 2.21
C ALA A 51 2.35 6.76 3.42
N GLU A 52 1.72 6.40 4.53
CA GLU A 52 2.41 6.01 5.76
C GLU A 52 1.77 4.77 6.38
N VAL A 53 2.45 4.15 7.34
CA VAL A 53 1.91 2.99 8.07
C VAL A 53 1.40 3.43 9.43
N ILE A 54 0.11 3.19 9.69
CA ILE A 54 -0.52 3.38 11.00
C ILE A 54 -1.27 2.08 11.36
N ASP A 55 -1.06 1.58 12.58
CA ASP A 55 -1.72 0.38 13.12
C ASP A 55 -1.71 -0.86 12.20
N GLY A 56 -0.63 -1.02 11.44
CA GLY A 56 -0.41 -2.18 10.57
C GLY A 56 -1.10 -2.09 9.21
N THR A 57 -1.55 -0.90 8.81
CA THR A 57 -2.11 -0.64 7.48
C THR A 57 -1.53 0.62 6.83
N VAL A 58 -1.77 0.82 5.53
CA VAL A 58 -1.35 2.01 4.80
C VAL A 58 -2.46 3.05 4.81
N VAL A 59 -2.11 4.28 5.19
CA VAL A 59 -3.01 5.43 5.29
C VAL A 59 -2.48 6.66 4.56
N TRP A 60 -3.38 7.60 4.28
CA TRP A 60 -3.09 8.93 3.74
C TRP A 60 -3.62 10.04 4.66
N PRO A 61 -3.12 11.29 4.49
CA PRO A 61 -3.43 12.41 5.37
C PRO A 61 -4.91 12.78 5.54
N HIS A 62 -5.77 12.41 4.60
CA HIS A 62 -7.21 12.69 4.67
C HIS A 62 -8.01 11.42 5.00
N GLU A 63 -7.45 10.59 5.86
CA GLU A 63 -8.12 9.42 6.47
C GLU A 63 -8.47 8.29 5.49
N GLN A 64 -7.94 8.32 4.25
CA GLN A 64 -8.01 7.14 3.40
C GLN A 64 -7.07 6.07 3.93
N ASP A 65 -7.57 4.85 4.03
CA ASP A 65 -6.79 3.65 4.31
C ASP A 65 -7.14 2.55 3.31
N ILE A 66 -6.23 1.60 3.15
CA ILE A 66 -6.55 0.34 2.45
C ILE A 66 -6.58 -0.74 3.51
N CYS A 67 -7.56 -1.64 3.47
CA CYS A 67 -7.62 -2.76 4.41
C CYS A 67 -6.30 -3.56 4.41
N PRO A 68 -5.72 -3.88 5.58
CA PRO A 68 -4.44 -4.59 5.66
C PRO A 68 -4.51 -6.00 5.05
N ASP A 69 -5.69 -6.65 5.08
CA ASP A 69 -5.88 -7.95 4.44
C ASP A 69 -5.88 -7.83 2.91
N THR A 70 -6.44 -6.76 2.34
CA THR A 70 -6.36 -6.44 0.91
C THR A 70 -4.90 -6.22 0.50
N LEU A 71 -4.16 -5.40 1.25
CA LEU A 71 -2.74 -5.17 1.00
C LEU A 71 -1.94 -6.48 1.01
N TYR A 72 -2.24 -7.39 1.93
CA TYR A 72 -1.54 -8.68 1.99
C TYR A 72 -1.97 -9.64 0.88
N LEU A 73 -3.25 -9.82 0.61
CA LEU A 73 -3.75 -10.84 -0.31
C LEU A 73 -3.53 -10.45 -1.79
N ASP A 74 -3.72 -9.18 -2.11
CA ASP A 74 -3.71 -8.70 -3.49
C ASP A 74 -2.34 -8.15 -3.92
N SER A 75 -1.37 -8.08 -3.00
CA SER A 75 0.01 -7.75 -3.37
C SER A 75 0.69 -8.90 -4.10
N VAL A 76 1.38 -8.57 -5.18
CA VAL A 76 2.29 -9.51 -5.85
C VAL A 76 3.49 -9.73 -4.94
N LYS A 77 3.64 -10.95 -4.43
CA LYS A 77 4.74 -11.31 -3.52
C LYS A 77 6.06 -11.29 -4.27
N LEU A 78 7.05 -10.60 -3.69
CA LEU A 78 8.40 -10.62 -4.19
C LEU A 78 9.03 -11.95 -3.77
N ALA A 79 9.52 -12.74 -4.73
CA ALA A 79 10.36 -13.87 -4.41
C ALA A 79 11.62 -13.37 -3.71
N ASN A 80 12.02 -14.02 -2.62
CA ASN A 80 13.32 -13.75 -2.02
C ASN A 80 14.38 -14.07 -3.10
N ALA A 81 15.09 -13.04 -3.57
CA ALA A 81 16.29 -13.24 -4.36
C ALA A 81 17.22 -14.13 -3.52
N SER A 82 17.47 -15.34 -4.02
CA SER A 82 18.37 -16.32 -3.41
C SER A 82 19.83 -15.86 -3.56
#